data_AF-A0A1F9VKQ4-F1
#
_entry.id   AF-A0A1F9VKQ4-F1
#
_cell.length_a   1.000
_cell.length_b   1.000
_cell.length_c   1.000
_cell.angle_alpha   90.00
_cell.angle_beta   90.00
_cell.angle_gamma   90.00
#
_symmetry.space_group_name_H-M   'P 1'
#
loop_
_entity.id
_entity.type
_entity.pdbx_description
1 polymer ?
#
loop_
_entity_poly.entity_id
_entity_poly.type
_entity_poly.pdbx_seq_one_letter_code
_entity_poly.pdbx_strand_id
1 'polypeptide(L)'
;MNHLHGFLYRALLLLLTLSALSGLVSSVEIPLEKGVINGSGKSGDIAYLNIDRIFSAHPMKNRLKAEFEADVEKRKAEIVLLSGAVADLNKIVVSTTTEINHAKLALMIIRSTQAPAIEPAAVEVSSANASSTVAAVSSAPASVLAVLPGVSASTASAAGILTAEALEKEISVKEAFLAELNATIGKKKDEIRALTRKNKDELTKTEEKLTARVLADIYNLLEKLAVEEGYSIIIDKNNVLYGQSGQDITDKIIERLQGR
;
A
#
# COMPACT_ATOMS: atom_id res chain seq x y z
N MET A 1 3.78 -73.99 1.77
CA MET A 1 3.34 -73.24 2.97
C MET A 1 4.47 -72.42 3.62
N ASN A 2 5.73 -72.55 3.20
CA ASN A 2 6.89 -72.05 3.98
C ASN A 2 7.11 -70.52 3.91
N HIS A 3 6.58 -69.82 2.91
CA HIS A 3 6.73 -68.35 2.79
C HIS A 3 5.90 -67.57 3.82
N LEU A 4 4.78 -68.12 4.30
CA LEU A 4 3.89 -67.41 5.22
C LEU A 4 4.48 -67.28 6.64
N HIS A 5 5.18 -68.32 7.11
CA HIS A 5 5.89 -68.29 8.39
C HIS A 5 7.09 -67.33 8.37
N GLY A 6 7.81 -67.21 7.24
CA GLY A 6 8.89 -66.24 7.09
C GLY A 6 8.41 -64.79 7.17
N PHE A 7 7.20 -64.50 6.69
CA PHE A 7 6.59 -63.16 6.81
C PHE A 7 6.15 -62.87 8.25
N LEU A 8 5.49 -63.82 8.92
CA LEU A 8 5.11 -63.67 10.34
C LEU A 8 6.32 -63.45 11.24
N TYR A 9 7.41 -64.22 11.05
CA TYR A 9 8.60 -64.10 11.88
C TYR A 9 9.30 -62.74 11.69
N ARG A 10 9.34 -62.23 10.46
CA ARG A 10 9.86 -60.88 10.17
C ARG A 10 8.98 -59.78 10.77
N ALA A 11 7.65 -59.91 10.68
CA ALA A 11 6.73 -58.95 11.30
C ALA A 11 6.86 -58.93 12.83
N LEU A 12 6.99 -60.10 13.46
CA LEU A 12 7.23 -60.24 14.91
C LEU A 12 8.55 -59.58 15.34
N LEU A 13 9.63 -59.82 14.58
CA LEU A 13 10.96 -59.27 14.87
C LEU A 13 10.97 -57.74 14.71
N LEU A 14 10.27 -57.20 13.71
CA LEU A 14 10.12 -55.76 13.51
C LEU A 14 9.28 -55.10 14.62
N LEU A 15 8.21 -55.76 15.10
CA LEU A 15 7.44 -55.34 16.27
C LEU A 15 8.27 -55.35 17.56
N LEU A 16 9.14 -56.36 17.74
CA LEU A 16 10.05 -56.45 18.88
C LEU A 16 11.12 -55.34 18.87
N THR A 17 11.65 -54.98 17.70
CA THR A 17 12.59 -53.86 17.59
C THR A 17 11.93 -52.50 17.78
N LEU A 18 10.64 -52.37 17.45
CA LEU A 18 9.91 -51.11 17.56
C LEU A 18 9.55 -50.76 19.02
N SER A 19 9.31 -51.76 19.88
CA SER A 19 9.06 -51.51 21.31
C SER A 19 10.33 -51.09 22.07
N ALA A 20 11.50 -51.54 21.63
CA ALA A 20 12.79 -51.22 22.24
C ALA A 20 13.23 -49.75 22.06
N LEU A 21 12.61 -49.01 21.12
CA LEU A 21 12.99 -47.62 20.81
C LEU A 21 12.20 -46.58 21.63
N SER A 22 11.18 -46.98 22.38
CA SER A 22 10.29 -46.09 23.15
C SER A 22 10.91 -45.55 24.46
N GLY A 23 12.18 -45.86 24.75
CA GLY A 23 12.85 -45.50 26.01
C GLY A 23 13.50 -44.12 26.07
N LEU A 24 13.45 -43.33 25.00
CA LEU A 24 14.15 -42.03 24.89
C LEU A 24 13.24 -40.82 25.18
N VAL A 25 12.43 -40.90 26.25
CA VAL A 25 11.75 -39.73 26.82
C VAL A 25 12.52 -39.30 28.07
N SER A 26 13.68 -38.68 27.86
CA SER A 26 14.44 -38.07 28.94
C SER A 26 13.68 -36.87 29.50
N SER A 27 13.21 -36.97 30.75
CA SER A 27 12.72 -35.81 31.47
C SER A 27 13.86 -34.80 31.63
N VAL A 28 13.60 -33.52 31.38
CA VAL A 28 14.55 -32.44 31.68
C VAL A 28 14.47 -32.17 33.18
N GLU A 29 15.23 -32.95 33.95
CA GLU A 29 15.51 -32.63 35.34
C GLU A 29 16.47 -31.43 35.37
N ILE A 30 16.05 -30.34 36.03
CA ILE A 30 16.93 -29.20 36.31
C ILE A 30 17.61 -29.49 37.66
N PRO A 31 18.90 -29.89 37.69
CA PRO A 31 19.59 -30.08 38.96
C PRO A 31 19.77 -28.71 39.63
N LEU A 32 18.97 -28.45 40.67
CA LEU A 32 19.18 -27.33 41.56
C LEU A 32 20.44 -27.62 42.40
N GLU A 33 21.60 -27.30 41.84
CA GLU A 33 22.83 -27.22 42.62
C GLU A 33 22.60 -26.32 43.82
N LYS A 34 23.00 -26.77 45.02
CA LYS A 34 22.86 -25.99 46.26
C LYS A 34 23.90 -24.88 46.31
N GLY A 35 23.83 -23.96 45.35
CA GLY A 35 24.59 -22.72 45.34
C GLY A 35 24.23 -21.89 46.55
N VAL A 36 25.16 -21.80 47.50
CA VAL A 36 25.02 -20.95 48.69
C VAL A 36 25.18 -19.49 48.26
N ILE A 37 24.11 -18.90 47.73
CA ILE A 37 24.01 -17.45 47.58
C ILE A 37 23.69 -16.87 48.96
N ASN A 38 24.70 -16.26 49.57
CA ASN A 38 24.60 -15.50 50.83
C ASN A 38 24.03 -16.25 52.06
N GLY A 39 24.64 -17.39 52.39
CA GLY A 39 24.70 -17.86 53.79
C GLY A 39 23.42 -18.45 54.40
N SER A 40 22.32 -18.55 53.67
CA SER A 40 21.16 -19.36 54.08
C SER A 40 21.08 -20.61 53.20
N GLY A 41 21.07 -21.79 53.82
CA GLY A 41 21.06 -23.09 53.13
C GLY A 41 19.71 -23.47 52.51
N LYS A 42 18.97 -22.48 51.97
CA LYS A 42 17.73 -22.68 51.24
C LYS A 42 18.05 -23.15 49.82
N SER A 43 17.33 -24.16 49.33
CA SER A 43 17.22 -24.40 47.90
C SER A 43 16.69 -23.14 47.22
N GLY A 44 17.29 -22.74 46.11
CA GLY A 44 16.86 -21.55 45.37
C GLY A 44 15.37 -21.61 45.02
N ASP A 45 14.60 -20.62 45.49
CA ASP A 45 13.17 -20.57 45.22
C ASP A 45 12.93 -20.29 43.72
N ILE A 46 11.91 -20.95 43.17
CA ILE A 46 11.44 -20.74 41.80
C ILE A 46 10.28 -19.76 41.87
N ALA A 47 10.40 -18.65 41.13
CA ALA A 47 9.32 -17.70 40.93
C ALA A 47 8.75 -17.79 39.50
N TYR A 48 7.56 -17.25 39.31
CA TYR A 48 7.00 -17.03 37.98
C TYR A 48 6.39 -15.63 37.87
N LEU A 49 6.31 -15.12 36.63
CA LEU A 49 5.77 -13.79 36.36
C LEU A 49 5.11 -13.70 35.00
N ASN A 50 4.16 -12.79 34.83
CA ASN A 50 3.53 -12.53 33.55
C ASN A 50 4.14 -11.28 32.87
N ILE A 51 4.97 -11.49 31.83
CA ILE A 51 5.64 -10.41 31.09
C ILE A 51 4.61 -9.45 30.47
N ASP A 52 3.54 -9.98 29.87
CA ASP A 52 2.54 -9.19 29.12
C ASP A 52 1.82 -8.17 30.01
N ARG A 53 1.52 -8.55 31.27
CA ARG A 53 0.90 -7.70 32.29
C ARG A 53 1.89 -6.65 32.80
N ILE A 54 3.15 -7.02 33.04
CA ILE A 54 4.22 -6.08 33.43
C ILE A 54 4.46 -5.04 32.34
N PHE A 55 4.67 -5.48 31.10
CA PHE A 55 4.82 -4.64 29.92
C PHE A 55 3.59 -3.74 29.74
N SER A 56 2.38 -4.27 29.99
CA SER A 56 1.15 -3.51 29.87
C SER A 56 0.94 -2.44 30.95
N ALA A 57 1.50 -2.64 32.15
CA ALA A 57 1.47 -1.70 33.26
C ALA A 57 2.69 -0.74 33.30
N HIS A 58 3.63 -0.90 32.38
CA HIS A 58 4.89 -0.14 32.36
C HIS A 58 4.66 1.37 32.13
N PRO A 59 5.20 2.27 32.96
CA PRO A 59 4.86 3.69 32.94
C PRO A 59 5.20 4.38 31.60
N MET A 60 6.27 3.94 30.93
CA MET A 60 6.65 4.50 29.63
C MET A 60 5.78 4.04 28.45
N LYS A 61 4.96 2.98 28.59
CA LYS A 61 4.23 2.35 27.47
C LYS A 61 3.44 3.36 26.63
N ASN A 62 2.66 4.22 27.29
CA ASN A 62 1.83 5.21 26.60
C ASN A 62 2.67 6.23 25.83
N ARG A 63 3.84 6.63 26.38
CA ARG A 63 4.75 7.56 25.72
C ARG A 63 5.40 6.94 24.49
N LEU A 64 5.88 5.69 24.59
CA LEU A 64 6.52 4.99 23.47
C LEU A 64 5.50 4.63 22.38
N LYS A 65 4.26 4.31 22.75
CA LYS A 65 3.17 4.17 21.78
C LYS A 65 2.91 5.47 21.03
N ALA A 66 2.82 6.61 21.73
CA ALA A 66 2.64 7.91 21.09
C ALA A 66 3.82 8.31 20.19
N GLU A 67 5.06 7.99 20.61
CA GLU A 67 6.29 8.18 19.81
C GLU A 67 6.25 7.36 18.51
N PHE A 68 5.83 6.10 18.58
CA PHE A 68 5.63 5.24 17.41
C PHE A 68 4.52 5.74 16.49
N GLU A 69 3.35 6.06 17.05
CA GLU A 69 2.17 6.52 16.30
C GLU A 69 2.44 7.86 15.59
N ALA A 70 3.25 8.75 16.18
CA ALA A 70 3.73 9.96 15.53
C ALA A 70 4.66 9.68 14.33
N ASP A 71 5.57 8.70 14.40
CA ASP A 71 6.42 8.33 13.25
C ASP A 71 5.61 7.62 12.14
N VAL A 72 4.61 6.82 12.52
CA VAL A 72 3.63 6.24 11.58
C VAL A 72 2.89 7.34 10.81
N GLU A 73 2.32 8.33 11.49
CA GLU A 73 1.58 9.42 10.82
C GLU A 73 2.50 10.30 9.96
N LYS A 74 3.72 10.61 10.43
CA LYS A 74 4.72 11.33 9.65
C LYS A 74 5.05 10.62 8.33
N ARG A 75 5.29 9.31 8.36
CA ARG A 75 5.59 8.49 7.17
C ARG A 75 4.39 8.29 6.24
N LYS A 76 3.17 8.20 6.80
CA LYS A 76 1.93 8.23 6.01
C LYS A 76 1.76 9.56 5.28
N ALA A 77 1.96 10.68 5.96
CA ALA A 77 1.82 12.02 5.39
C ALA A 77 2.77 12.24 4.20
N GLU A 78 4.02 11.76 4.30
CA GLU A 78 4.99 11.76 3.20
C GLU A 78 4.45 11.02 1.96
N ILE A 79 3.94 9.79 2.14
CA ILE A 79 3.35 8.99 1.06
C ILE A 79 2.10 9.66 0.47
N VAL A 80 1.24 10.24 1.31
CA VAL A 80 0.04 10.97 0.87
C VAL A 80 0.40 12.19 0.02
N LEU A 81 1.44 12.94 0.39
CA LEU A 81 1.91 14.11 -0.36
C LEU A 81 2.44 13.71 -1.76
N LEU A 82 3.24 12.64 -1.84
CA LEU A 82 3.70 12.11 -3.13
C LEU A 82 2.52 11.58 -3.97
N SER A 83 1.55 10.91 -3.34
CA SER A 83 0.35 10.39 -4.01
C SER A 83 -0.54 11.51 -4.56
N GLY A 84 -0.70 12.61 -3.82
CA GLY A 84 -1.39 13.82 -4.27
C GLY A 84 -0.75 14.43 -5.52
N ALA A 85 0.57 14.61 -5.51
CA ALA A 85 1.30 15.10 -6.68
C ALA A 85 1.15 14.18 -7.91
N VAL A 86 1.02 12.86 -7.72
CA VAL A 86 0.69 11.92 -8.80
C VAL A 86 -0.76 12.10 -9.27
N ALA A 87 -1.72 12.33 -8.39
CA ALA A 87 -3.11 12.60 -8.76
C ALA A 87 -3.24 13.88 -9.63
N ASP A 88 -2.55 14.96 -9.25
CA ASP A 88 -2.50 16.21 -10.02
C ASP A 88 -1.88 16.01 -11.41
N LEU A 89 -0.77 15.27 -11.51
CA LEU A 89 -0.17 14.93 -12.80
C LEU A 89 -1.10 14.09 -13.68
N ASN A 90 -1.85 13.12 -13.12
CA ASN A 90 -2.84 12.36 -13.88
C ASN A 90 -3.98 13.27 -14.39
N LYS A 91 -4.41 14.26 -13.61
CA LYS A 91 -5.41 15.25 -14.05
C LYS A 91 -4.92 16.06 -15.26
N ILE A 92 -3.65 16.46 -15.27
CA ILE A 92 -3.02 17.14 -16.41
C ILE A 92 -2.97 16.19 -17.63
N VAL A 93 -2.54 14.93 -17.45
CA VAL A 93 -2.54 13.93 -18.55
C VAL A 93 -3.94 13.77 -19.16
N VAL A 94 -5.00 13.68 -18.35
CA VAL A 94 -6.37 13.58 -18.85
C VAL A 94 -6.77 14.82 -19.66
N SER A 95 -6.48 16.03 -19.16
CA SER A 95 -6.76 17.29 -19.89
C SER A 95 -6.03 17.35 -21.23
N THR A 96 -4.71 17.13 -21.23
CA THR A 96 -3.90 17.16 -22.46
C THR A 96 -4.35 16.07 -23.45
N THR A 97 -4.79 14.91 -22.97
CA THR A 97 -5.33 13.84 -23.82
C THR A 97 -6.63 14.28 -24.52
N THR A 98 -7.55 14.95 -23.82
CA THR A 98 -8.79 15.44 -24.46
C THR A 98 -8.51 16.55 -25.46
N GLU A 99 -7.59 17.47 -25.15
CA GLU A 99 -7.10 18.49 -26.11
C GLU A 99 -6.51 17.86 -27.38
N ILE A 100 -5.62 16.88 -27.25
CA ILE A 100 -5.03 16.15 -28.39
C ILE A 100 -6.14 15.47 -29.21
N ASN A 101 -7.12 14.84 -28.57
CA ASN A 101 -8.22 14.17 -29.27
C ASN A 101 -9.12 15.16 -30.03
N HIS A 102 -9.43 16.32 -29.44
CA HIS A 102 -10.17 17.38 -30.12
C HIS A 102 -9.38 17.97 -31.30
N ALA A 103 -8.07 18.19 -31.12
CA ALA A 103 -7.18 18.65 -32.19
C ALA A 103 -7.11 17.63 -33.35
N LYS A 104 -6.99 16.33 -33.05
CA LYS A 104 -7.01 15.26 -34.06
C LYS A 104 -8.33 15.20 -34.82
N LEU A 105 -9.47 15.40 -34.14
CA LEU A 105 -10.78 15.47 -34.79
C LEU A 105 -10.88 16.70 -35.72
N ALA A 106 -10.41 17.86 -35.28
CA ALA A 106 -10.36 19.07 -36.10
C ALA A 106 -9.45 18.87 -37.33
N LEU A 107 -8.27 18.25 -37.17
CA LEU A 107 -7.37 17.91 -38.26
C LEU A 107 -8.02 16.97 -39.28
N MET A 108 -8.76 15.96 -38.82
CA MET A 108 -9.50 15.03 -39.67
C MET A 108 -10.57 15.76 -40.50
N ILE A 109 -11.30 16.70 -39.90
CA ILE A 109 -12.30 17.52 -40.60
C ILE A 109 -11.62 18.39 -41.66
N ILE A 110 -10.56 19.13 -41.30
CA ILE A 110 -9.82 20.01 -42.23
C ILE A 110 -9.29 19.23 -43.42
N ARG A 111 -8.64 18.08 -43.19
CA ARG A 111 -8.13 17.19 -44.26
C ARG A 111 -9.26 16.62 -45.12
N SER A 112 -10.43 16.31 -44.55
CA SER A 112 -11.61 15.84 -45.28
C SER A 112 -12.23 16.94 -46.16
N THR A 113 -12.15 18.20 -45.75
CA THR A 113 -12.63 19.36 -46.54
C THR A 113 -11.66 19.82 -47.64
N GLN A 114 -10.48 19.22 -47.75
CA GLN A 114 -9.40 19.71 -48.61
C GLN A 114 -8.86 18.67 -49.60
N ALA A 115 -9.74 18.20 -50.49
CA ALA A 115 -9.40 17.40 -51.67
C ALA A 115 -10.42 17.61 -52.82
N PRO A 116 -9.94 17.61 -54.08
CA PRO A 116 -9.23 18.70 -54.74
C PRO A 116 -10.20 19.75 -55.34
N ALA A 117 -9.68 20.95 -55.63
CA ALA A 117 -10.38 21.90 -56.49
C ALA A 117 -10.43 21.37 -57.94
N ILE A 118 -11.61 21.38 -58.55
CA ILE A 118 -11.81 21.05 -59.97
C ILE A 118 -11.77 22.35 -60.78
N GLU A 119 -10.84 22.46 -61.73
CA GLU A 119 -10.78 23.57 -62.70
C GLU A 119 -11.99 23.55 -63.66
N PRO A 120 -12.39 24.70 -64.21
CA PRO A 120 -13.67 24.84 -64.89
C PRO A 120 -13.65 24.27 -66.32
N ALA A 121 -14.35 23.16 -66.55
CA ALA A 121 -14.75 22.72 -67.88
C ALA A 121 -16.16 23.26 -68.22
N ALA A 122 -16.27 23.98 -69.33
CA ALA A 122 -17.50 24.65 -69.75
C ALA A 122 -18.31 23.83 -70.77
N VAL A 123 -19.65 23.82 -70.61
CA VAL A 123 -20.69 23.86 -71.70
C VAL A 123 -20.74 22.59 -72.62
N GLU A 124 -21.85 21.93 -72.98
CA GLU A 124 -23.26 22.25 -73.35
C GLU A 124 -24.23 21.19 -72.74
N VAL A 125 -25.49 21.44 -72.34
CA VAL A 125 -26.72 21.94 -73.01
C VAL A 125 -27.33 21.01 -74.09
N SER A 126 -28.27 20.12 -73.69
CA SER A 126 -29.53 19.77 -74.39
C SER A 126 -30.32 18.75 -73.53
N SER A 127 -31.59 18.91 -73.10
CA SER A 127 -32.85 19.39 -73.71
C SER A 127 -33.74 18.26 -74.29
N ALA A 128 -34.58 17.64 -73.44
CA ALA A 128 -35.94 17.12 -73.73
C ALA A 128 -36.57 16.53 -72.43
N ASN A 129 -37.62 17.14 -71.85
CA ASN A 129 -39.08 16.88 -72.08
C ASN A 129 -39.59 15.59 -71.38
N ALA A 130 -40.71 15.54 -70.63
CA ALA A 130 -41.86 16.43 -70.55
C ALA A 130 -42.60 16.45 -69.17
N SER A 131 -43.51 17.42 -69.03
CA SER A 131 -44.62 17.60 -68.05
C SER A 131 -45.33 16.30 -67.60
N SER A 132 -45.96 16.14 -66.42
CA SER A 132 -46.58 17.09 -65.46
C SER A 132 -46.53 16.51 -63.99
N THR A 133 -47.21 16.96 -62.91
CA THR A 133 -48.41 17.82 -62.71
C THR A 133 -48.46 18.46 -61.29
N VAL A 134 -49.57 19.12 -60.96
CA VAL A 134 -49.98 19.81 -59.70
C VAL A 134 -50.04 19.00 -58.40
N ALA A 135 -49.72 19.66 -57.26
CA ALA A 135 -50.71 20.09 -56.25
C ALA A 135 -50.06 20.92 -55.11
N ALA A 136 -50.77 21.92 -54.56
CA ALA A 136 -50.28 22.80 -53.49
C ALA A 136 -51.31 22.99 -52.36
N VAL A 137 -50.83 23.05 -51.11
CA VAL A 137 -51.45 23.66 -49.91
C VAL A 137 -50.33 23.80 -48.86
N SER A 138 -49.95 24.93 -48.26
CA SER A 138 -50.62 26.16 -47.79
C SER A 138 -50.99 26.15 -46.30
N SER A 139 -50.15 26.81 -45.49
CA SER A 139 -50.44 27.59 -44.26
C SER A 139 -49.09 27.87 -43.55
N ALA A 140 -48.79 28.98 -42.87
CA ALA A 140 -49.33 30.32 -42.66
C ALA A 140 -48.22 31.05 -41.80
N PRO A 141 -48.23 32.38 -41.61
CA PRO A 141 -46.97 33.16 -41.62
C PRO A 141 -46.50 33.77 -40.29
N ALA A 142 -45.27 34.28 -40.28
CA ALA A 142 -44.83 35.36 -39.39
C ALA A 142 -43.88 36.34 -40.12
N SER A 143 -44.32 37.60 -40.21
CA SER A 143 -43.53 38.78 -40.62
C SER A 143 -42.50 39.12 -39.51
N VAL A 144 -41.47 39.96 -39.66
CA VAL A 144 -41.38 41.26 -40.35
C VAL A 144 -39.95 41.52 -40.86
N LEU A 145 -39.86 42.16 -42.02
CA LEU A 145 -38.63 42.66 -42.63
C LEU A 145 -38.20 44.00 -41.97
N ALA A 146 -36.96 44.12 -41.50
CA ALA A 146 -36.36 45.41 -41.11
C ALA A 146 -35.08 45.64 -41.91
N VAL A 147 -35.18 46.49 -42.94
CA VAL A 147 -34.08 46.88 -43.84
C VAL A 147 -33.50 48.22 -43.37
N LEU A 148 -32.16 48.29 -43.26
CA LEU A 148 -31.40 49.48 -43.65
C LEU A 148 -29.97 49.07 -44.06
N PRO A 149 -29.33 49.74 -45.04
CA PRO A 149 -28.18 49.17 -45.74
C PRO A 149 -26.83 49.85 -45.44
N GLY A 150 -25.76 49.07 -45.56
CA GLY A 150 -24.48 49.50 -46.12
C GLY A 150 -23.58 50.46 -45.31
N VAL A 151 -22.64 49.91 -44.55
CA VAL A 151 -21.24 50.40 -44.57
C VAL A 151 -20.30 49.22 -44.80
N SER A 152 -19.17 49.47 -45.45
CA SER A 152 -18.32 48.45 -46.06
C SER A 152 -17.57 47.54 -45.08
N ALA A 153 -17.18 46.38 -45.61
CA ALA A 153 -16.29 45.41 -44.99
C ALA A 153 -14.86 45.95 -44.75
N SER A 154 -14.08 45.12 -44.03
CA SER A 154 -12.62 45.14 -43.90
C SER A 154 -12.01 45.91 -42.72
N THR A 155 -12.04 45.26 -41.55
CA THR A 155 -10.80 45.00 -40.79
C THR A 155 -10.75 43.53 -40.40
N ALA A 156 -10.34 42.68 -41.35
CA ALA A 156 -10.00 41.30 -41.04
C ALA A 156 -8.66 41.25 -40.30
N SER A 157 -8.66 40.91 -39.01
CA SER A 157 -7.45 40.53 -38.27
C SER A 157 -7.78 39.64 -37.05
N ALA A 158 -8.36 38.47 -37.34
CA ALA A 158 -8.42 37.34 -36.41
C ALA A 158 -8.56 35.98 -37.15
N ALA A 159 -8.40 35.97 -38.47
CA ALA A 159 -8.35 34.74 -39.25
C ALA A 159 -6.95 34.13 -39.15
N GLY A 160 -6.63 33.60 -37.97
CA GLY A 160 -5.52 32.66 -37.82
C GLY A 160 -5.85 31.44 -38.67
N ILE A 161 -5.21 31.32 -39.84
CA ILE A 161 -5.34 30.14 -40.69
C ILE A 161 -4.76 28.97 -39.90
N LEU A 162 -5.64 28.13 -39.34
CA LEU A 162 -5.27 26.84 -38.79
C LEU A 162 -4.88 25.92 -39.96
N THR A 163 -3.67 26.10 -40.48
CA THR A 163 -3.11 25.17 -41.45
C THR A 163 -3.00 23.80 -40.80
N ALA A 164 -3.30 22.73 -41.54
CA ALA A 164 -3.18 21.37 -41.05
C ALA A 164 -1.78 21.11 -40.46
N GLU A 165 -0.73 21.64 -41.10
CA GLU A 165 0.66 21.59 -40.66
C GLU A 165 0.92 22.24 -39.28
N ALA A 166 0.34 23.41 -39.00
CA ALA A 166 0.49 24.07 -37.70
C ALA A 166 -0.16 23.24 -36.58
N LEU A 167 -1.32 22.65 -36.87
CA LEU A 167 -2.11 21.86 -35.93
C LEU A 167 -1.49 20.47 -35.71
N GLU A 168 -0.88 19.87 -36.73
CA GLU A 168 -0.04 18.67 -36.63
C GLU A 168 1.19 18.88 -35.75
N LYS A 169 1.87 20.03 -35.91
CA LYS A 169 3.02 20.40 -35.09
C LYS A 169 2.62 20.59 -33.61
N GLU A 170 1.47 21.22 -33.35
CA GLU A 170 0.95 21.37 -31.98
C GLU A 170 0.60 20.02 -31.34
N ILE A 171 -0.06 19.12 -32.08
CA ILE A 171 -0.35 17.75 -31.63
C ILE A 171 0.95 17.03 -31.25
N SER A 172 1.96 17.06 -32.12
CA SER A 172 3.24 16.38 -31.87
C SER A 172 3.96 16.89 -30.61
N VAL A 173 3.93 18.20 -30.35
CA VAL A 173 4.49 18.79 -29.12
C VAL A 173 3.70 18.36 -27.89
N LYS A 174 2.36 18.37 -27.93
CA LYS A 174 1.51 17.91 -26.81
C LYS A 174 1.69 16.41 -26.55
N GLU A 175 1.88 15.59 -27.58
CA GLU A 175 2.16 14.15 -27.46
C GLU A 175 3.52 13.87 -26.81
N ALA A 176 4.57 14.62 -27.19
CA ALA A 176 5.88 14.52 -26.54
C ALA A 176 5.82 14.89 -25.05
N PHE A 177 5.12 15.99 -24.71
CA PHE A 177 4.89 16.40 -23.33
C PHE A 177 4.09 15.36 -22.53
N LEU A 178 3.07 14.76 -23.14
CA LEU A 178 2.29 13.67 -22.52
C LEU A 178 3.14 12.42 -22.26
N ALA A 179 4.08 12.10 -23.14
CA ALA A 179 5.04 11.00 -22.91
C ALA A 179 5.98 11.30 -21.72
N GLU A 180 6.48 12.53 -21.61
CA GLU A 180 7.32 12.97 -20.48
C GLU A 180 6.55 12.96 -19.14
N LEU A 181 5.29 13.41 -19.12
CA LEU A 181 4.44 13.34 -17.93
C LEU A 181 4.22 11.89 -17.50
N ASN A 182 3.90 10.99 -18.44
CA ASN A 182 3.71 9.57 -18.13
C ASN A 182 4.99 8.91 -17.60
N ALA A 183 6.16 9.24 -18.15
CA ALA A 183 7.45 8.78 -17.62
C ALA A 183 7.71 9.31 -16.20
N THR A 184 7.35 10.56 -15.93
CA THR A 184 7.48 11.18 -14.59
C THR A 184 6.51 10.57 -13.57
N ILE A 185 5.27 10.31 -13.97
CA ILE A 185 4.27 9.58 -13.17
C ILE A 185 4.77 8.16 -12.87
N GLY A 186 5.38 7.48 -13.84
CA GLY A 186 6.02 6.17 -13.64
C GLY A 186 7.07 6.21 -12.53
N LYS A 187 8.06 7.11 -12.67
CA LYS A 187 9.12 7.32 -11.66
C LYS A 187 8.55 7.63 -10.27
N LYS A 188 7.55 8.50 -10.16
CA LYS A 188 6.90 8.82 -8.88
C LYS A 188 6.12 7.65 -8.29
N LYS A 189 5.47 6.82 -9.11
CA LYS A 189 4.83 5.58 -8.64
C LYS A 189 5.86 4.57 -8.14
N ASP A 190 7.02 4.48 -8.77
CA ASP A 190 8.14 3.63 -8.33
C ASP A 190 8.75 4.12 -7.01
N GLU A 191 8.94 5.43 -6.90
CA GLU A 191 9.35 6.12 -5.67
C GLU A 191 8.39 5.85 -4.51
N ILE A 192 7.08 6.01 -4.71
CA ILE A 192 6.05 5.68 -3.71
C ILE A 192 6.12 4.19 -3.32
N ARG A 193 6.29 3.27 -4.27
CA ARG A 193 6.42 1.82 -3.99
C ARG A 193 7.66 1.49 -3.17
N ALA A 194 8.80 2.11 -3.49
CA ALA A 194 10.06 1.94 -2.76
C ALA A 194 9.98 2.55 -1.34
N LEU A 195 9.43 3.77 -1.23
CA LEU A 195 9.24 4.47 0.03
C LEU A 195 8.26 3.73 0.96
N THR A 196 7.18 3.18 0.42
CA THR A 196 6.21 2.36 1.20
C THR A 196 6.87 1.13 1.81
N ARG A 197 7.71 0.42 1.04
CA ARG A 197 8.48 -0.74 1.53
C ARG A 197 9.47 -0.31 2.63
N LYS A 198 10.30 0.69 2.33
CA LYS A 198 11.27 1.25 3.28
C LYS A 198 10.60 1.72 4.58
N ASN A 199 9.48 2.45 4.49
CA ASN A 199 8.77 2.93 5.66
C ASN A 199 8.14 1.79 6.47
N LYS A 200 7.68 0.70 5.84
CA LYS A 200 7.28 -0.50 6.57
C LYS A 200 8.45 -1.12 7.35
N ASP A 201 9.58 -1.35 6.68
CA ASP A 201 10.74 -2.01 7.29
C ASP A 201 11.32 -1.17 8.45
N GLU A 202 11.40 0.15 8.29
CA GLU A 202 11.87 1.07 9.33
C GLU A 202 10.88 1.24 10.48
N LEU A 203 9.57 1.14 10.24
CA LEU A 203 8.57 1.09 11.32
C LEU A 203 8.73 -0.20 12.14
N THR A 204 8.90 -1.37 11.51
CA THR A 204 9.15 -2.63 12.23
C THR A 204 10.41 -2.54 13.11
N LYS A 205 11.54 -2.04 12.58
CA LYS A 205 12.76 -1.80 13.38
C LYS A 205 12.53 -0.83 14.54
N THR A 206 11.68 0.17 14.35
CA THR A 206 11.34 1.15 15.39
C THR A 206 10.50 0.51 16.49
N GLU A 207 9.49 -0.29 16.13
CA GLU A 207 8.67 -1.08 17.05
C GLU A 207 9.52 -2.06 17.87
N GLU A 208 10.41 -2.81 17.22
CA GLU A 208 11.39 -3.70 17.86
C GLU A 208 12.27 -2.95 18.87
N LYS A 209 12.84 -1.81 18.46
CA LYS A 209 13.72 -0.98 19.30
C LYS A 209 12.99 -0.40 20.52
N LEU A 210 11.75 0.06 20.34
CA LEU A 210 10.93 0.59 21.43
C LEU A 210 10.52 -0.53 22.41
N THR A 211 10.17 -1.71 21.90
CA THR A 211 9.86 -2.90 22.70
C THR A 211 11.06 -3.38 23.49
N ALA A 212 12.23 -3.50 22.84
CA ALA A 212 13.49 -3.88 23.48
C ALA A 212 13.90 -2.92 24.60
N ARG A 213 13.62 -1.61 24.44
CA ARG A 213 13.87 -0.60 25.49
C ARG A 213 13.04 -0.85 26.75
N VAL A 214 11.79 -1.26 26.61
CA VAL A 214 10.91 -1.61 27.75
C VAL A 214 11.37 -2.92 28.40
N LEU A 215 11.63 -3.95 27.59
CA LEU A 215 12.12 -5.24 28.08
C LEU A 215 13.43 -5.11 28.85
N ALA A 216 14.35 -4.24 28.41
CA ALA A 216 15.60 -3.98 29.13
C ALA A 216 15.38 -3.42 30.55
N ASP A 217 14.46 -2.47 30.77
CA ASP A 217 14.19 -1.96 32.12
C ASP A 217 13.48 -3.01 32.98
N ILE A 218 12.58 -3.81 32.40
CA ILE A 218 11.95 -4.96 33.07
C ILE A 218 13.00 -5.98 33.51
N TYR A 219 13.92 -6.39 32.64
CA TYR A 219 14.97 -7.37 32.98
C TYR A 219 15.97 -6.83 34.01
N ASN A 220 16.40 -5.56 33.89
CA ASN A 220 17.27 -4.91 34.87
C ASN A 220 16.63 -4.78 36.27
N LEU A 221 15.29 -4.68 36.34
CA LEU A 221 14.57 -4.71 37.60
C LEU A 221 14.39 -6.14 38.13
N LEU A 222 14.14 -7.09 37.23
CA LEU A 222 13.95 -8.49 37.55
C LEU A 222 15.21 -9.13 38.15
N GLU A 223 16.38 -8.84 37.58
CA GLU A 223 17.68 -9.30 38.08
C GLU A 223 17.92 -8.84 39.53
N LYS A 224 17.62 -7.56 39.82
CA LYS A 224 17.74 -7.01 41.18
C LYS A 224 16.81 -7.72 42.15
N LEU A 225 15.54 -7.93 41.76
CA LEU A 225 14.55 -8.60 42.60
C LEU A 225 14.93 -10.07 42.83
N ALA A 226 15.46 -10.76 41.82
CA ALA A 226 15.96 -12.13 41.94
C ALA A 226 17.07 -12.24 43.01
N VAL A 227 18.05 -11.32 42.98
CA VAL A 227 19.15 -11.27 43.95
C VAL A 227 18.69 -10.82 45.34
N GLU A 228 17.79 -9.84 45.42
CA GLU A 228 17.22 -9.34 46.70
C GLU A 228 16.41 -10.41 47.44
N GLU A 229 15.64 -11.23 46.73
CA GLU A 229 14.71 -12.21 47.32
C GLU A 229 15.20 -13.67 47.26
N GLY A 230 16.34 -13.94 46.60
CA GLY A 230 16.97 -15.26 46.54
C GLY A 230 16.38 -16.21 45.49
N TYR A 231 15.65 -15.69 44.50
CA TYR A 231 15.13 -16.51 43.40
C TYR A 231 16.26 -16.97 42.49
N SER A 232 16.36 -18.28 42.30
CA SER A 232 17.39 -18.87 41.43
C SER A 232 16.89 -19.13 40.00
N ILE A 233 15.57 -19.26 39.83
CA ILE A 233 14.93 -19.44 38.53
C ILE A 233 13.65 -18.60 38.50
N ILE A 234 13.41 -17.91 37.39
CA ILE A 234 12.19 -17.15 37.13
C ILE A 234 11.61 -17.60 35.79
N ILE A 235 10.34 -18.01 35.79
CA ILE A 235 9.67 -18.60 34.63
C ILE A 235 8.54 -17.66 34.14
N ASP A 236 8.36 -17.52 32.83
CA ASP A 236 7.16 -16.86 32.30
C ASP A 236 5.92 -17.70 32.64
N LYS A 237 4.95 -17.06 33.31
CA LYS A 237 3.66 -17.62 33.72
C LYS A 237 2.87 -18.21 32.55
N ASN A 238 3.09 -17.74 31.33
CA ASN A 238 2.50 -18.33 30.11
C ASN A 238 2.93 -19.80 29.89
N ASN A 239 4.05 -20.24 30.48
CA ASN A 239 4.55 -21.61 30.43
C ASN A 239 4.31 -22.41 31.75
N VAL A 240 3.56 -21.85 32.70
CA VAL A 240 3.30 -22.45 34.02
C VAL A 240 1.82 -22.87 34.12
N LEU A 241 1.57 -24.19 34.16
CA LEU A 241 0.21 -24.73 34.29
C LEU A 241 -0.36 -24.57 35.71
N TYR A 242 0.49 -24.66 36.73
CA TYR A 242 0.13 -24.51 38.13
C TYR A 242 1.35 -24.05 38.95
N GLY A 243 1.12 -23.17 39.91
CA GLY A 243 2.11 -22.71 40.88
C GLY A 243 1.40 -22.16 42.12
N GLN A 244 2.09 -22.11 43.26
CA GLN A 244 1.51 -21.52 44.47
C GLN A 244 1.52 -20.00 44.36
N SER A 245 0.43 -19.32 44.76
CA SER A 245 0.28 -17.87 44.59
C SER A 245 1.42 -17.03 45.21
N GLY A 246 2.11 -17.54 46.24
CA GLY A 246 3.27 -16.88 46.85
C GLY A 246 4.56 -16.89 46.01
N GLN A 247 4.56 -17.58 44.86
CA GLN A 247 5.66 -17.63 43.88
C GLN A 247 5.42 -16.71 42.67
N ASP A 248 4.26 -16.04 42.60
CA ASP A 248 3.98 -15.03 41.57
C ASP A 248 4.57 -13.67 41.97
N ILE A 249 5.56 -13.18 41.23
CA ILE A 249 6.21 -11.89 41.49
C ILE A 249 5.70 -10.75 40.59
N THR A 250 4.65 -11.01 39.78
CA THR A 250 4.14 -10.05 38.80
C THR A 250 3.76 -8.70 39.41
N ASP A 251 2.95 -8.70 40.48
CA ASP A 251 2.49 -7.47 41.13
C ASP A 251 3.65 -6.70 41.78
N LYS A 252 4.59 -7.41 42.42
CA LYS A 252 5.78 -6.83 43.05
C LYS A 252 6.68 -6.10 42.04
N ILE A 253 6.85 -6.65 40.82
CA ILE A 253 7.55 -5.96 39.73
C ILE A 253 6.77 -4.73 39.26
N ILE A 254 5.45 -4.81 39.12
CA ILE A 254 4.61 -3.68 38.68
C ILE A 254 4.69 -2.52 39.68
N GLU A 255 4.55 -2.79 40.98
CA GLU A 255 4.69 -1.79 42.04
C GLU A 255 6.07 -1.12 42.01
N ARG A 256 7.14 -1.91 41.83
CA ARG A 256 8.53 -1.41 41.80
C ARG A 256 8.91 -0.72 40.48
N LEU A 257 8.14 -0.90 39.40
CA LEU A 257 8.20 -0.07 38.19
C LEU A 257 7.45 1.26 38.33
N GLN A 258 6.34 1.28 39.09
CA GLN A 258 5.49 2.46 39.27
C GLN A 258 5.96 3.39 40.40
N GLY A 259 6.67 2.85 41.39
CA GLY A 259 7.30 3.61 42.48
C GLY A 259 8.70 4.17 42.19
N ARG A 260 9.11 4.23 40.92
CA ARG A 260 10.40 4.78 40.44
C ARG A 260 10.21 6.08 39.66
#